data_AF-A0A2E6GT43-F1
#
_entry.id   AF-A0A2E6GT43-F1
#
_cell.length_a   1.000
_cell.length_b   1.000
_cell.length_c   1.000
_cell.angle_alpha   90.00
_cell.angle_beta   90.00
_cell.angle_gamma   90.00
#
_symmetry.space_group_name_H-M   'P 1'
#
loop_
_entity.id
_entity.type
_entity.pdbx_description
1 polymer ?
#
loop_
_entity_poly.entity_id
_entity_poly.type
_entity_poly.pdbx_seq_one_letter_code
_entity_poly.pdbx_strand_id
1 'polypeptide(L)'
;MIAPEYSNEDGAERRKMEAEAKQSGNSIDDLGADWIDYAAAGVNDNSDLTRRALEVLDLVDLREDIYELGLRGAIDPAAKPELVARILEARAAFKKKLEDPELSPLVEVFDKEKYNDNATVGENLLFGRPVGDAFDLERLAEHPYVLEVLEIANLTEAMMDAGRQVASTMVELFADLPPGHEFFERYAFISHEDLPAYQALLARLGREGVEALRDDERTMILSLPFRLTPARHRLGIIDEPLKEQILAARKIFADNLPDELKGSVEHFVQESYTASASLQDNILFGKMAYGHARGTEQVGAAIADVVTMLELRDDIIEVGLDYQVGVGGGRLSSVQRQKLGLARAVIKKPDVLILNEATATIDGASQGRILKNLLSEFEDRGVIWVVHRAALAESFDQILVLQAGRVVEEGTYEALSIEGSALTELMNAE
;
A
#
# COMPACT_ATOMS: atom_id res chain seq x y z
N MET A 1 5.98 31.87 10.22
CA MET A 1 5.70 31.50 11.63
C MET A 1 4.38 32.11 12.04
N ILE A 2 3.36 31.28 12.17
CA ILE A 2 2.06 31.69 12.71
C ILE A 2 1.97 31.06 14.11
N ALA A 3 1.97 31.90 15.14
CA ALA A 3 1.91 31.43 16.52
C ALA A 3 0.47 30.95 16.82
N PRO A 4 0.31 29.79 17.48
CA PRO A 4 -0.99 29.28 17.87
C PRO A 4 -1.52 30.06 19.09
N GLU A 5 -2.83 30.20 19.18
CA GLU A 5 -3.44 30.81 20.36
C GLU A 5 -3.60 29.76 21.48
N TYR A 6 -2.77 29.86 22.52
CA TYR A 6 -2.94 29.05 23.72
C TYR A 6 -3.87 29.72 24.72
N SER A 7 -4.96 29.06 25.09
CA SER A 7 -5.88 29.50 26.15
C SER A 7 -5.77 28.62 27.40
N ASN A 8 -6.17 29.16 28.56
CA ASN A 8 -6.33 28.40 29.81
C ASN A 8 -5.08 27.59 30.26
N GLU A 9 -5.24 26.28 30.46
CA GLU A 9 -4.20 25.38 30.99
C GLU A 9 -3.03 25.19 30.02
N ASP A 10 -3.29 25.06 28.72
CA ASP A 10 -2.24 24.93 27.68
C ASP A 10 -1.32 26.15 27.68
N GLY A 11 -1.86 27.35 27.89
CA GLY A 11 -1.07 28.58 28.01
C GLY A 11 -0.22 28.64 29.28
N ALA A 12 -0.65 27.99 30.37
CA ALA A 12 0.13 27.88 31.60
C ALA A 12 1.28 26.87 31.46
N GLU A 13 1.02 25.72 30.85
CA GLU A 13 2.05 24.74 30.51
C GLU A 13 3.09 25.32 29.56
N ARG A 14 2.65 26.04 28.52
CA ARG A 14 3.56 26.68 27.56
C ARG A 14 4.49 27.68 28.24
N ARG A 15 3.97 28.56 29.12
CA ARG A 15 4.81 29.51 29.88
C ARG A 15 5.82 28.79 30.79
N LYS A 16 5.44 27.66 31.36
CA LYS A 16 6.34 26.83 32.17
C LYS A 16 7.46 26.23 31.31
N MET A 17 7.12 25.64 30.17
CA MET A 17 8.09 25.11 29.20
C MET A 17 9.05 26.20 28.70
N GLU A 18 8.55 27.40 28.36
CA GLU A 18 9.39 28.52 27.95
C GLU A 18 10.35 28.97 29.05
N ALA A 19 9.88 29.04 30.30
CA ALA A 19 10.72 29.41 31.44
C ALA A 19 11.83 28.39 31.68
N GLU A 20 11.51 27.09 31.59
CA GLU A 20 12.47 25.99 31.69
C GLU A 20 13.48 26.00 30.53
N ALA A 21 13.00 26.20 29.30
CA ALA A 21 13.85 26.31 28.11
C ALA A 21 14.85 27.48 28.25
N LYS A 22 14.38 28.65 28.69
CA LYS A 22 15.25 29.81 28.97
C LYS A 22 16.29 29.52 30.04
N GLN A 23 15.92 28.84 31.12
CA GLN A 23 16.85 28.52 32.21
C GLN A 23 17.89 27.47 31.81
N SER A 24 17.50 26.52 30.95
CA SER A 24 18.38 25.46 30.43
C SER A 24 19.22 25.88 29.21
N GLY A 25 18.95 27.06 28.63
CA GLY A 25 19.61 27.53 27.41
C GLY A 25 19.12 26.85 26.12
N ASN A 26 17.96 26.22 26.17
CA ASN A 26 17.29 25.61 25.02
C ASN A 26 16.52 26.64 24.18
N SER A 27 16.12 26.27 22.95
CA SER A 27 15.28 27.13 22.12
C SER A 27 13.93 27.41 22.80
N ILE A 28 13.48 28.66 22.69
CA ILE A 28 12.15 29.09 23.15
C ILE A 28 11.11 29.01 22.03
N ASP A 29 11.53 28.55 20.86
CA ASP A 29 10.66 28.35 19.71
C ASP A 29 9.46 27.47 20.10
N ASP A 30 8.31 27.86 19.59
CA ASP A 30 7.07 27.17 19.87
C ASP A 30 6.90 25.95 18.96
N LEU A 31 6.95 24.76 19.53
CA LEU A 31 6.78 23.50 18.80
C LEU A 31 5.38 23.36 18.18
N GLY A 32 4.37 24.03 18.73
CA GLY A 32 3.01 24.02 18.18
C GLY A 32 2.77 25.10 17.13
N ALA A 33 3.72 26.00 16.89
CA ALA A 33 3.59 27.02 15.86
C ALA A 33 3.66 26.42 14.47
N ASP A 34 2.99 27.10 13.55
CA ASP A 34 3.12 26.81 12.14
C ASP A 34 4.41 27.45 11.61
N TRP A 35 5.40 26.58 11.34
CA TRP A 35 6.73 26.93 10.85
C TRP A 35 6.81 26.98 9.32
N ILE A 36 5.71 26.77 8.62
CA ILE A 36 5.70 26.78 7.16
C ILE A 36 5.92 28.20 6.64
N ASP A 37 6.80 28.31 5.65
CA ASP A 37 7.04 29.56 4.91
C ASP A 37 6.17 29.57 3.64
N TYR A 38 4.90 29.96 3.81
CA TYR A 38 3.95 30.06 2.71
C TYR A 38 4.40 31.03 1.62
N ALA A 39 5.04 32.14 2.01
CA ALA A 39 5.53 33.14 1.06
C ALA A 39 6.63 32.57 0.15
N ALA A 40 7.54 31.76 0.70
CA ALA A 40 8.57 31.09 -0.11
C ALA A 40 7.97 30.09 -1.13
N ALA A 41 6.85 29.44 -0.79
CA ALA A 41 6.10 28.61 -1.74
C ALA A 41 5.17 29.44 -2.67
N GLY A 42 5.07 30.75 -2.46
CA GLY A 42 4.20 31.66 -3.21
C GLY A 42 2.71 31.37 -3.00
N VAL A 43 2.33 30.99 -1.78
CA VAL A 43 0.97 30.66 -1.34
C VAL A 43 0.62 31.45 -0.07
N ASN A 44 -0.67 31.52 0.29
CA ASN A 44 -1.12 32.34 1.43
C ASN A 44 -1.36 31.52 2.70
N ASP A 45 -1.76 30.26 2.55
CA ASP A 45 -2.16 29.38 3.64
C ASP A 45 -1.90 27.90 3.30
N ASN A 46 -2.26 27.01 4.22
CA ASN A 46 -2.07 25.57 4.04
C ASN A 46 -2.91 24.98 2.90
N SER A 47 -4.10 25.51 2.65
CA SER A 47 -4.97 25.03 1.58
C SER A 47 -4.40 25.38 0.20
N ASP A 48 -3.88 26.60 0.05
CA ASP A 48 -3.12 27.00 -1.13
C ASP A 48 -1.84 26.18 -1.29
N LEU A 49 -1.16 25.83 -0.19
CA LEU A 49 0.02 24.96 -0.22
C LEU A 49 -0.33 23.56 -0.71
N THR A 50 -1.43 22.96 -0.24
CA THR A 50 -1.89 21.65 -0.71
C THR A 50 -2.15 21.68 -2.22
N ARG A 51 -2.87 22.70 -2.71
CA ARG A 51 -3.11 22.88 -4.15
C ARG A 51 -1.80 22.99 -4.93
N ARG A 52 -0.86 23.79 -4.41
CA ARG A 52 0.46 23.94 -5.02
C ARG A 52 1.26 22.63 -4.99
N ALA A 53 1.15 21.84 -3.93
CA ALA A 53 1.80 20.53 -3.86
C ALA A 53 1.27 19.61 -4.97
N LEU A 54 -0.05 19.59 -5.22
CA LEU A 54 -0.64 18.81 -6.31
C LEU A 54 -0.09 19.24 -7.69
N GLU A 55 -0.01 20.55 -7.97
CA GLU A 55 0.61 21.07 -9.19
C GLU A 55 2.08 20.63 -9.32
N VAL A 56 2.85 20.70 -8.24
CA VAL A 56 4.26 20.29 -8.24
C VAL A 56 4.40 18.79 -8.48
N LEU A 57 3.49 17.97 -7.96
CA LEU A 57 3.47 16.54 -8.25
C LEU A 57 3.23 16.25 -9.73
N ASP A 58 2.42 17.06 -10.42
CA ASP A 58 2.26 16.98 -11.88
C ASP A 58 3.54 17.37 -12.63
N LEU A 59 4.21 18.44 -12.20
CA LEU A 59 5.46 18.89 -12.81
C LEU A 59 6.54 17.79 -12.81
N VAL A 60 6.58 16.99 -11.75
CA VAL A 60 7.56 15.91 -11.57
C VAL A 60 7.03 14.51 -11.90
N ASP A 61 5.84 14.42 -12.52
CA ASP A 61 5.21 13.16 -12.94
C ASP A 61 5.01 12.16 -11.77
N LEU A 62 4.74 12.66 -10.55
CA LEU A 62 4.56 11.85 -9.33
C LEU A 62 3.10 11.73 -8.90
N ARG A 63 2.17 12.46 -9.53
CA ARG A 63 0.75 12.49 -9.11
C ARG A 63 0.08 11.11 -9.15
N GLU A 64 0.33 10.31 -10.19
CA GLU A 64 -0.19 8.93 -10.28
C GLU A 64 0.34 8.03 -9.16
N ASP A 65 1.64 8.14 -8.82
CA ASP A 65 2.23 7.39 -7.73
C ASP A 65 1.55 7.72 -6.39
N ILE A 66 1.28 9.01 -6.11
CA ILE A 66 0.58 9.43 -4.89
C ILE A 66 -0.88 8.97 -4.89
N TYR A 67 -1.55 9.01 -6.05
CA TYR A 67 -2.90 8.46 -6.19
C TYR A 67 -2.95 6.96 -5.83
N GLU A 68 -2.01 6.15 -6.32
CA GLU A 68 -1.93 4.74 -5.95
C GLU A 68 -1.66 4.53 -4.46
N LEU A 69 -0.79 5.34 -3.86
CA LEU A 69 -0.55 5.32 -2.41
C LEU A 69 -1.82 5.67 -1.63
N GLY A 70 -2.59 6.65 -2.11
CA GLY A 70 -3.87 7.06 -1.54
C GLY A 70 -4.92 5.96 -1.59
N LEU A 71 -5.05 5.25 -2.72
CA LEU A 71 -5.92 4.09 -2.85
C LEU A 71 -5.59 2.98 -1.84
N ARG A 72 -4.30 2.79 -1.53
CA ARG A 72 -3.83 1.82 -0.53
C ARG A 72 -3.89 2.36 0.91
N GLY A 73 -4.11 3.66 1.08
CA GLY A 73 -4.27 4.32 2.36
C GLY A 73 -5.61 4.02 3.01
N ALA A 74 -5.67 4.20 4.32
CA ALA A 74 -6.89 4.16 5.12
C ALA A 74 -7.11 5.54 5.75
N ILE A 75 -8.37 5.89 6.01
CA ILE A 75 -8.74 7.14 6.67
C ILE A 75 -9.48 6.85 7.97
N ASP A 76 -9.29 7.72 8.96
CA ASP A 76 -10.15 7.75 10.15
C ASP A 76 -11.52 8.32 9.75
N PRO A 77 -12.61 7.52 9.87
CA PRO A 77 -13.94 7.97 9.52
C PRO A 77 -14.42 9.16 10.33
N ALA A 78 -13.94 9.33 11.57
CA ALA A 78 -14.31 10.47 12.41
C ALA A 78 -13.64 11.76 11.93
N ALA A 79 -12.44 11.67 11.38
CA ALA A 79 -11.68 12.83 10.89
C ALA A 79 -12.16 13.30 9.50
N LYS A 80 -12.61 12.38 8.63
CA LYS A 80 -13.03 12.69 7.24
C LYS A 80 -14.42 12.10 6.89
N PRO A 81 -15.50 12.48 7.59
CA PRO A 81 -16.83 11.87 7.41
C PRO A 81 -17.44 12.12 6.03
N GLU A 82 -17.16 13.26 5.40
CA GLU A 82 -17.63 13.57 4.05
C GLU A 82 -16.97 12.67 2.99
N LEU A 83 -15.66 12.45 3.11
CA LEU A 83 -14.93 11.53 2.23
C LEU A 83 -15.45 10.09 2.39
N VAL A 84 -15.73 9.66 3.63
CA VAL A 84 -16.36 8.35 3.89
C VAL A 84 -17.66 8.18 3.11
N ALA A 85 -18.55 9.18 3.17
CA ALA A 85 -19.82 9.13 2.45
C ALA A 85 -19.62 9.01 0.93
N ARG A 86 -18.67 9.77 0.37
CA ARG A 86 -18.35 9.71 -1.07
C ARG A 86 -17.67 8.39 -1.48
N ILE A 87 -16.87 7.78 -0.61
CA ILE A 87 -16.29 6.45 -0.87
C ILE A 87 -17.38 5.37 -0.85
N LEU A 88 -18.40 5.48 0.00
CA LEU A 88 -19.55 4.59 -0.03
C LEU A 88 -20.40 4.79 -1.30
N GLU A 89 -20.53 6.02 -1.79
CA GLU A 89 -21.12 6.30 -3.11
C GLU A 89 -20.30 5.64 -4.23
N ALA A 90 -18.97 5.74 -4.18
CA ALA A 90 -18.07 5.06 -5.11
C ALA A 90 -18.21 3.54 -5.05
N ARG A 91 -18.35 2.95 -3.86
CA ARG A 91 -18.66 1.52 -3.70
C ARG A 91 -19.95 1.15 -4.40
N ALA A 92 -21.02 1.92 -4.22
CA ALA A 92 -22.31 1.68 -4.87
C ALA A 92 -22.21 1.81 -6.40
N ALA A 93 -21.45 2.78 -6.91
CA ALA A 93 -21.19 2.95 -8.34
C ALA A 93 -20.35 1.80 -8.91
N PHE A 94 -19.31 1.36 -8.19
CA PHE A 94 -18.46 0.23 -8.58
C PHE A 94 -19.26 -1.08 -8.61
N LYS A 95 -20.13 -1.31 -7.62
CA LYS A 95 -21.05 -2.45 -7.61
C LYS A 95 -21.92 -2.54 -8.87
N LYS A 96 -22.38 -1.40 -9.40
CA LYS A 96 -23.11 -1.37 -10.69
C LYS A 96 -22.22 -1.75 -11.88
N LYS A 97 -20.93 -1.37 -11.86
CA LYS A 97 -19.97 -1.83 -12.89
C LYS A 97 -19.77 -3.35 -12.88
N LEU A 98 -19.91 -4.00 -11.72
CA LEU A 98 -19.85 -5.47 -11.63
C LEU A 98 -21.05 -6.20 -12.25
N GLU A 99 -22.08 -5.48 -12.73
CA GLU A 99 -23.13 -6.07 -13.58
C GLU A 99 -22.62 -6.38 -15.01
N ASP A 100 -21.48 -5.80 -15.40
CA ASP A 100 -20.81 -6.10 -16.67
C ASP A 100 -20.27 -7.54 -16.67
N PRO A 101 -20.63 -8.38 -17.66
CA PRO A 101 -20.11 -9.75 -17.79
C PRO A 101 -18.58 -9.86 -17.88
N GLU A 102 -17.86 -8.81 -18.29
CA GLU A 102 -16.40 -8.81 -18.33
C GLU A 102 -15.77 -8.55 -16.96
N LEU A 103 -16.42 -7.75 -16.11
CA LEU A 103 -15.92 -7.39 -14.78
C LEU A 103 -16.42 -8.32 -13.68
N SER A 104 -17.66 -8.82 -13.79
CA SER A 104 -18.29 -9.68 -12.79
C SER A 104 -17.42 -10.87 -12.35
N PRO A 105 -16.72 -11.61 -13.25
CA PRO A 105 -15.89 -12.75 -12.85
C PRO A 105 -14.59 -12.34 -12.15
N LEU A 106 -14.21 -11.07 -12.18
CA LEU A 106 -12.92 -10.59 -11.66
C LEU A 106 -12.97 -10.25 -10.18
N VAL A 107 -14.16 -10.07 -9.61
CA VAL A 107 -14.36 -9.65 -8.21
C VAL A 107 -15.45 -10.50 -7.57
N GLU A 108 -15.09 -11.23 -6.53
CA GLU A 108 -16.06 -11.90 -5.65
C GLU A 108 -16.46 -10.92 -4.54
N VAL A 109 -17.65 -10.34 -4.67
CA VAL A 109 -18.21 -9.37 -3.72
C VAL A 109 -18.46 -10.04 -2.37
N PHE A 110 -18.22 -9.32 -1.28
CA PHE A 110 -18.55 -9.85 0.04
C PHE A 110 -20.06 -10.03 0.23
N ASP A 111 -20.45 -11.25 0.57
CA ASP A 111 -21.83 -11.64 0.88
C ASP A 111 -21.81 -12.45 2.18
N LYS A 112 -22.57 -11.99 3.17
CA LYS A 112 -22.60 -12.59 4.51
C LYS A 112 -23.06 -14.05 4.48
N GLU A 113 -23.92 -14.39 3.53
CA GLU A 113 -24.54 -15.71 3.43
C GLU A 113 -23.76 -16.67 2.50
N LYS A 114 -22.69 -16.20 1.86
CA LYS A 114 -21.89 -17.02 0.93
C LYS A 114 -20.44 -17.15 1.37
N TYR A 115 -19.86 -18.28 0.99
CA TYR A 115 -18.44 -18.53 1.12
C TYR A 115 -17.70 -17.87 -0.05
N ASN A 116 -16.62 -17.16 0.23
CA ASN A 116 -15.80 -16.51 -0.80
C ASN A 116 -14.54 -17.36 -1.04
N ASP A 117 -14.48 -18.05 -2.18
CA ASP A 117 -13.36 -18.93 -2.55
C ASP A 117 -12.03 -18.17 -2.79
N ASN A 118 -12.09 -16.85 -2.97
CA ASN A 118 -10.94 -15.97 -3.13
C ASN A 118 -10.46 -15.35 -1.80
N ALA A 119 -11.18 -15.57 -0.70
CA ALA A 119 -10.75 -15.23 0.66
C ALA A 119 -10.15 -16.46 1.36
N THR A 120 -9.36 -16.24 2.40
CA THR A 120 -8.88 -17.37 3.23
C THR A 120 -10.03 -17.98 4.03
N VAL A 121 -9.88 -19.23 4.51
CA VAL A 121 -10.85 -19.83 5.44
C VAL A 121 -10.99 -18.98 6.71
N GLY A 122 -9.89 -18.40 7.21
CA GLY A 122 -9.90 -17.49 8.37
C GLY A 122 -10.70 -16.21 8.10
N GLU A 123 -10.52 -15.58 6.95
CA GLU A 123 -11.33 -14.43 6.53
C GLU A 123 -12.80 -14.80 6.35
N ASN A 124 -13.09 -15.99 5.84
CA ASN A 124 -14.45 -16.50 5.74
C ASN A 124 -15.07 -16.78 7.12
N LEU A 125 -14.32 -17.26 8.11
CA LEU A 125 -14.84 -17.45 9.45
C LEU A 125 -15.12 -16.10 10.14
N LEU A 126 -14.17 -15.16 10.07
CA LEU A 126 -14.24 -13.87 10.74
C LEU A 126 -15.26 -12.92 10.09
N PHE A 127 -15.32 -12.94 8.75
CA PHE A 127 -16.11 -12.04 7.91
C PHE A 127 -16.01 -10.57 8.34
N GLY A 128 -14.77 -10.12 8.51
CA GLY A 128 -14.41 -8.78 8.96
C GLY A 128 -12.91 -8.59 9.01
N ARG A 129 -12.48 -7.39 9.37
CA ARG A 129 -11.07 -7.07 9.65
C ARG A 129 -10.85 -7.07 11.17
N PRO A 130 -9.77 -7.69 11.68
CA PRO A 130 -9.35 -7.50 13.06
C PRO A 130 -9.06 -6.03 13.37
N VAL A 131 -9.42 -5.60 14.57
CA VAL A 131 -9.11 -4.28 15.13
C VAL A 131 -8.29 -4.48 16.40
N GLY A 132 -7.11 -3.86 16.43
CA GLY A 132 -6.12 -4.11 17.48
C GLY A 132 -5.52 -5.52 17.39
N ASP A 133 -5.07 -6.05 18.54
CA ASP A 133 -4.26 -7.27 18.59
C ASP A 133 -5.03 -8.52 19.06
N ALA A 134 -6.36 -8.42 19.21
CA ALA A 134 -7.16 -9.52 19.76
C ALA A 134 -7.25 -10.72 18.80
N PHE A 135 -7.36 -10.46 17.50
CA PHE A 135 -7.42 -11.48 16.47
C PHE A 135 -6.26 -11.32 15.49
N ASP A 136 -5.51 -12.40 15.31
CA ASP A 136 -4.48 -12.53 14.28
C ASP A 136 -4.93 -13.62 13.29
N LEU A 137 -5.11 -13.23 12.02
CA LEU A 137 -5.56 -14.13 10.96
C LEU A 137 -4.59 -15.31 10.74
N GLU A 138 -3.30 -15.15 11.05
CA GLU A 138 -2.30 -16.21 10.93
C GLU A 138 -2.31 -17.17 12.11
N ARG A 139 -2.88 -16.77 13.25
CA ARG A 139 -2.87 -17.48 14.54
C ARG A 139 -4.26 -17.72 15.12
N LEU A 140 -5.31 -17.70 14.28
CA LEU A 140 -6.69 -17.94 14.71
C LEU A 140 -6.86 -19.28 15.46
N ALA A 141 -6.12 -20.31 15.07
CA ALA A 141 -6.15 -21.62 15.72
C ALA A 141 -5.62 -21.62 17.17
N GLU A 142 -4.95 -20.55 17.61
CA GLU A 142 -4.48 -20.40 18.98
C GLU A 142 -5.49 -19.65 19.86
N HIS A 143 -6.46 -18.97 19.25
CA HIS A 143 -7.37 -18.09 19.97
C HIS A 143 -8.48 -18.90 20.68
N PRO A 144 -8.63 -18.81 22.02
CA PRO A 144 -9.58 -19.63 22.77
C PRO A 144 -11.03 -19.53 22.28
N TYR A 145 -11.49 -18.31 21.97
CA TYR A 145 -12.83 -18.10 21.44
C TYR A 145 -13.04 -18.72 20.05
N VAL A 146 -12.01 -18.74 19.19
CA VAL A 146 -12.11 -19.37 17.87
C VAL A 146 -12.26 -20.88 18.04
N LEU A 147 -11.47 -21.48 18.94
CA LEU A 147 -11.57 -22.91 19.26
C LEU A 147 -12.97 -23.27 19.79
N GLU A 148 -13.52 -22.46 20.70
CA GLU A 148 -14.89 -22.63 21.20
C GLU A 148 -15.94 -22.55 20.07
N VAL A 149 -15.79 -21.60 19.15
CA VAL A 149 -16.67 -21.49 17.97
C VAL A 149 -16.60 -22.74 17.10
N LEU A 150 -15.39 -23.29 16.86
CA LEU A 150 -15.22 -24.53 16.10
C LEU A 150 -15.91 -25.71 16.78
N GLU A 151 -15.80 -25.81 18.11
CA GLU A 151 -16.44 -26.87 18.89
C GLU A 151 -17.97 -26.77 18.82
N ILE A 152 -18.55 -25.58 19.05
CA ILE A 152 -19.99 -25.36 18.98
C ILE A 152 -20.52 -25.66 17.57
N ALA A 153 -19.75 -25.31 16.54
CA ALA A 153 -20.09 -25.58 15.14
C ALA A 153 -19.88 -27.03 14.69
N ASN A 154 -19.32 -27.91 15.55
CA ASN A 154 -18.87 -29.26 15.20
C ASN A 154 -17.90 -29.28 14.01
N LEU A 155 -17.01 -28.29 13.96
CA LEU A 155 -16.07 -28.03 12.85
C LEU A 155 -14.63 -28.46 13.17
N THR A 156 -14.31 -28.73 14.44
CA THR A 156 -12.94 -29.06 14.89
C THR A 156 -12.36 -30.28 14.17
N GLU A 157 -13.09 -31.39 14.08
CA GLU A 157 -12.60 -32.62 13.43
C GLU A 157 -12.39 -32.41 11.92
N ALA A 158 -13.34 -31.78 11.24
CA ALA A 158 -13.24 -31.51 9.80
C ALA A 158 -12.07 -30.56 9.47
N MET A 159 -11.82 -29.54 10.30
CA MET A 159 -10.67 -28.66 10.16
C MET A 159 -9.35 -29.38 10.47
N MET A 160 -9.31 -30.26 11.47
CA MET A 160 -8.11 -31.08 11.74
C MET A 160 -7.79 -32.01 10.56
N ASP A 161 -8.80 -32.65 9.97
CA ASP A 161 -8.64 -33.50 8.80
C ASP A 161 -8.20 -32.70 7.57
N ALA A 162 -8.80 -31.53 7.35
CA ALA A 162 -8.34 -30.60 6.31
C ALA A 162 -6.87 -30.20 6.51
N GLY A 163 -6.47 -29.87 7.74
CA GLY A 163 -5.10 -29.50 8.08
C GLY A 163 -4.10 -30.63 7.83
N ARG A 164 -4.49 -31.86 8.18
CA ARG A 164 -3.71 -33.06 7.90
C ARG A 164 -3.54 -33.28 6.39
N GLN A 165 -4.61 -33.13 5.61
CA GLN A 165 -4.54 -33.26 4.15
C GLN A 165 -3.61 -32.20 3.54
N VAL A 166 -3.72 -30.95 3.99
CA VAL A 166 -2.81 -29.87 3.56
C VAL A 166 -1.37 -30.27 3.86
N ALA A 167 -1.06 -30.60 5.11
CA ALA A 167 0.29 -30.98 5.51
C ALA A 167 0.83 -32.14 4.67
N SER A 168 0.01 -33.18 4.42
CA SER A 168 0.40 -34.33 3.59
C SER A 168 0.75 -33.90 2.18
N THR A 169 -0.14 -33.13 1.52
CA THR A 169 0.10 -32.63 0.16
C THR A 169 1.34 -31.76 0.09
N MET A 170 1.59 -30.90 1.09
CA MET A 170 2.77 -30.04 1.10
C MET A 170 4.06 -30.84 1.27
N VAL A 171 4.09 -31.81 2.18
CA VAL A 171 5.26 -32.69 2.38
C VAL A 171 5.50 -33.52 1.11
N GLU A 172 4.46 -34.10 0.52
CA GLU A 172 4.55 -34.90 -0.71
C GLU A 172 5.08 -34.09 -1.90
N LEU A 173 4.67 -32.83 -2.05
CA LEU A 173 5.08 -31.98 -3.18
C LEU A 173 6.47 -31.37 -3.01
N PHE A 174 6.90 -31.08 -1.77
CA PHE A 174 8.02 -30.18 -1.52
C PHE A 174 9.17 -30.76 -0.68
N ALA A 175 9.02 -31.91 -0.02
CA ALA A 175 10.05 -32.44 0.88
C ALA A 175 11.41 -32.69 0.21
N ASP A 176 11.42 -33.01 -1.08
CA ASP A 176 12.64 -33.30 -1.84
C ASP A 176 13.22 -32.07 -2.57
N LEU A 177 12.60 -30.89 -2.42
CA LEU A 177 13.08 -29.66 -3.06
C LEU A 177 14.08 -28.92 -2.17
N PRO A 178 15.18 -28.37 -2.74
CA PRO A 178 16.13 -27.59 -1.99
C PRO A 178 15.54 -26.23 -1.54
N PRO A 179 16.06 -25.62 -0.45
CA PRO A 179 15.68 -24.26 -0.07
C PRO A 179 15.95 -23.27 -1.21
N GLY A 180 15.05 -22.30 -1.40
CA GLY A 180 15.15 -21.29 -2.47
C GLY A 180 14.72 -21.79 -3.87
N HIS A 181 14.13 -22.98 -3.97
CA HIS A 181 13.58 -23.46 -5.23
C HIS A 181 12.36 -22.62 -5.67
N GLU A 182 12.31 -22.18 -6.92
CA GLU A 182 11.29 -21.26 -7.44
C GLU A 182 9.85 -21.76 -7.26
N PHE A 183 9.63 -23.08 -7.41
CA PHE A 183 8.30 -23.67 -7.16
C PHE A 183 7.92 -23.65 -5.67
N PHE A 184 8.89 -23.77 -4.77
CA PHE A 184 8.64 -23.66 -3.35
C PHE A 184 8.21 -22.24 -3.00
N GLU A 185 8.97 -21.23 -3.41
CA GLU A 185 8.66 -19.83 -3.10
C GLU A 185 7.29 -19.36 -3.64
N ARG A 186 6.83 -19.93 -4.76
CA ARG A 186 5.55 -19.56 -5.38
C ARG A 186 4.34 -20.29 -4.83
N TYR A 187 4.49 -21.55 -4.46
CA TYR A 187 3.35 -22.45 -4.17
C TYR A 187 3.40 -23.07 -2.78
N ALA A 188 4.54 -23.00 -2.08
CA ALA A 188 4.64 -23.47 -0.72
C ALA A 188 3.89 -22.52 0.23
N PHE A 189 3.17 -23.16 1.14
CA PHE A 189 2.30 -22.55 2.14
C PHE A 189 2.76 -22.85 3.57
N ILE A 190 3.75 -23.74 3.67
CA ILE A 190 4.51 -24.08 4.87
C ILE A 190 5.94 -23.67 4.55
N SER A 191 6.64 -23.07 5.52
CA SER A 191 8.03 -22.66 5.30
C SER A 191 8.95 -23.88 5.11
N HIS A 192 10.09 -23.69 4.44
CA HIS A 192 11.03 -24.79 4.25
C HIS A 192 11.59 -25.30 5.58
N GLU A 193 11.69 -24.39 6.56
CA GLU A 193 12.17 -24.69 7.92
C GLU A 193 11.15 -25.53 8.72
N ASP A 194 9.85 -25.35 8.46
CA ASP A 194 8.78 -26.07 9.17
C ASP A 194 8.46 -27.44 8.56
N LEU A 195 8.80 -27.68 7.29
CA LEU A 195 8.50 -28.93 6.59
C LEU A 195 8.97 -30.20 7.33
N PRO A 196 10.20 -30.28 7.87
CA PRO A 196 10.65 -31.45 8.63
C PRO A 196 9.78 -31.74 9.85
N ALA A 197 9.28 -30.70 10.53
CA ALA A 197 8.40 -30.86 11.69
C ALA A 197 7.04 -31.42 11.26
N TYR A 198 6.45 -30.94 10.17
CA TYR A 198 5.22 -31.51 9.60
C TYR A 198 5.41 -32.97 9.13
N GLN A 199 6.56 -33.31 8.55
CA GLN A 199 6.85 -34.69 8.12
C GLN A 199 6.91 -35.65 9.32
N ALA A 200 7.61 -35.26 10.39
CA ALA A 200 7.67 -36.05 11.62
C ALA A 200 6.27 -36.22 12.26
N LEU A 201 5.49 -35.13 12.26
CA LEU A 201 4.14 -35.10 12.81
C LEU A 201 3.18 -36.03 12.05
N LEU A 202 3.18 -35.99 10.72
CA LEU A 202 2.38 -36.87 9.87
C LEU A 202 2.74 -38.35 10.03
N ALA A 203 4.03 -38.66 10.18
CA ALA A 203 4.50 -40.03 10.40
C ALA A 203 3.97 -40.61 11.72
N ARG A 204 3.88 -39.79 12.78
CA ARG A 204 3.30 -40.23 14.06
C ARG A 204 1.77 -40.31 14.01
N LEU A 205 1.11 -39.34 13.37
CA LEU A 205 -0.34 -39.36 13.11
C LEU A 205 -0.79 -40.65 12.43
N GLY A 206 -0.03 -41.13 11.44
CA GLY A 206 -0.33 -42.38 10.74
C GLY A 206 -0.17 -43.65 11.59
N ARG A 207 0.58 -43.60 12.69
CA ARG A 207 0.84 -44.75 13.58
C ARG A 207 -0.06 -44.76 14.81
N GLU A 208 -0.27 -43.59 15.41
CA GLU A 208 -0.86 -43.44 16.76
C GLU A 208 -2.24 -42.74 16.73
N GLY A 209 -2.65 -42.18 15.59
CA GLY A 209 -3.92 -41.48 15.44
C GLY A 209 -3.89 -40.03 15.98
N VAL A 210 -5.00 -39.31 15.79
CA VAL A 210 -5.14 -37.89 16.17
C VAL A 210 -5.14 -37.70 17.69
N GLU A 211 -5.61 -38.70 18.45
CA GLU A 211 -5.69 -38.65 19.91
C GLU A 211 -4.32 -38.53 20.59
N ALA A 212 -3.25 -39.04 19.96
CA ALA A 212 -1.89 -39.01 20.48
C ALA A 212 -1.14 -37.68 20.25
N LEU A 213 -1.77 -36.70 19.59
CA LEU A 213 -1.16 -35.39 19.35
C LEU A 213 -1.12 -34.53 20.62
N ARG A 214 0.04 -33.90 20.87
CA ARG A 214 0.18 -32.85 21.87
C ARG A 214 -0.57 -31.59 21.43
N ASP A 215 -0.89 -30.71 22.37
CA ASP A 215 -1.66 -29.49 22.10
C ASP A 215 -0.96 -28.53 21.12
N ASP A 216 0.37 -28.41 21.18
CA ASP A 216 1.18 -27.62 20.25
C ASP A 216 1.05 -28.16 18.81
N GLU A 217 1.09 -29.48 18.67
CA GLU A 217 1.03 -30.16 17.39
C GLU A 217 -0.39 -30.15 16.79
N ARG A 218 -1.42 -30.24 17.64
CA ARG A 218 -2.82 -30.04 17.23
C ARG A 218 -3.01 -28.64 16.66
N THR A 219 -2.51 -27.62 17.37
CA THR A 219 -2.61 -26.22 16.95
C THR A 219 -1.90 -26.00 15.62
N MET A 220 -0.71 -26.58 15.44
CA MET A 220 0.08 -26.49 14.21
C MET A 220 -0.60 -27.11 12.97
N ILE A 221 -1.39 -28.18 13.16
CA ILE A 221 -2.21 -28.77 12.08
C ILE A 221 -3.47 -27.94 11.85
N LEU A 222 -4.16 -27.54 12.92
CA LEU A 222 -5.39 -26.77 12.87
C LEU A 222 -5.20 -25.37 12.28
N SER A 223 -4.00 -24.80 12.34
CA SER A 223 -3.69 -23.49 11.74
C SER A 223 -3.66 -23.51 10.21
N LEU A 224 -3.39 -24.66 9.59
CA LEU A 224 -3.17 -24.74 8.14
C LEU A 224 -4.42 -24.39 7.32
N PRO A 225 -5.62 -24.95 7.59
CA PRO A 225 -6.80 -24.64 6.79
C PRO A 225 -7.16 -23.16 6.83
N PHE A 226 -7.00 -22.49 7.98
CA PHE A 226 -7.33 -21.07 8.14
C PHE A 226 -6.64 -20.16 7.14
N ARG A 227 -5.41 -20.50 6.77
CA ARG A 227 -4.61 -19.70 5.84
C ARG A 227 -4.96 -20.03 4.37
N LEU A 228 -5.69 -21.11 4.09
CA LEU A 228 -5.97 -21.55 2.73
C LEU A 228 -6.96 -20.62 2.03
N THR A 229 -6.62 -20.20 0.82
CA THR A 229 -7.54 -19.65 -0.17
C THR A 229 -7.88 -20.73 -1.22
N PRO A 230 -9.12 -21.27 -1.26
CA PRO A 230 -9.51 -22.36 -2.16
C PRO A 230 -9.22 -22.09 -3.64
N ALA A 231 -9.55 -20.91 -4.15
CA ALA A 231 -9.35 -20.55 -5.56
C ALA A 231 -7.87 -20.43 -5.95
N ARG A 232 -7.00 -20.07 -5.00
CA ARG A 232 -5.55 -19.94 -5.20
C ARG A 232 -4.83 -21.29 -5.11
N HIS A 233 -5.06 -22.03 -4.04
CA HIS A 233 -4.30 -23.25 -3.75
C HIS A 233 -4.86 -24.49 -4.48
N ARG A 234 -6.16 -24.52 -4.78
CA ARG A 234 -6.83 -25.55 -5.60
C ARG A 234 -6.57 -27.00 -5.14
N LEU A 235 -6.44 -27.21 -3.84
CA LEU A 235 -6.17 -28.53 -3.25
C LEU A 235 -7.40 -29.44 -3.20
N GLY A 236 -8.60 -28.90 -3.41
CA GLY A 236 -9.86 -29.66 -3.32
C GLY A 236 -10.23 -30.10 -1.89
N ILE A 237 -9.55 -29.57 -0.88
CA ILE A 237 -9.73 -29.92 0.54
C ILE A 237 -10.95 -29.21 1.16
N ILE A 238 -11.21 -27.97 0.74
CA ILE A 238 -12.36 -27.18 1.22
C ILE A 238 -13.54 -27.43 0.28
N ASP A 239 -14.30 -28.49 0.54
CA ASP A 239 -15.47 -28.90 -0.23
C ASP A 239 -16.76 -28.18 0.23
N GLU A 240 -17.86 -28.35 -0.51
CA GLU A 240 -19.13 -27.67 -0.20
C GLU A 240 -19.68 -27.96 1.21
N PRO A 241 -19.68 -29.21 1.72
CA PRO A 241 -20.05 -29.49 3.11
C PRO A 241 -19.21 -28.71 4.12
N LEU A 242 -17.89 -28.65 3.95
CA LEU A 242 -17.02 -27.90 4.84
C LEU A 242 -17.28 -26.39 4.75
N LYS A 243 -17.53 -25.85 3.55
CA LYS A 243 -17.92 -24.44 3.37
C LYS A 243 -19.19 -24.11 4.13
N GLU A 244 -20.23 -24.94 4.05
CA GLU A 244 -21.49 -24.75 4.79
C GLU A 244 -21.27 -24.74 6.31
N GLN A 245 -20.41 -25.64 6.83
CA GLN A 245 -20.06 -25.66 8.25
C GLN A 245 -19.27 -24.40 8.68
N ILE A 246 -18.34 -23.92 7.84
CA ILE A 246 -17.62 -22.66 8.09
C ILE A 246 -18.58 -21.47 8.12
N LEU A 247 -19.59 -21.43 7.25
CA LEU A 247 -20.63 -20.39 7.27
C LEU A 247 -21.50 -20.46 8.53
N ALA A 248 -21.83 -21.67 9.01
CA ALA A 248 -22.51 -21.83 10.29
C ALA A 248 -21.62 -21.34 11.46
N ALA A 249 -20.33 -21.68 11.44
CA ALA A 249 -19.36 -21.21 12.42
C ALA A 249 -19.18 -19.68 12.40
N ARG A 250 -19.18 -19.05 11.22
CA ARG A 250 -19.17 -17.57 11.06
C ARG A 250 -20.34 -16.94 11.81
N LYS A 251 -21.54 -17.52 11.69
CA LYS A 251 -22.71 -17.00 12.39
C LYS A 251 -22.57 -17.13 13.91
N ILE A 252 -22.10 -18.28 14.39
CA ILE A 252 -21.82 -18.51 15.81
C ILE A 252 -20.77 -17.52 16.33
N PHE A 253 -19.71 -17.28 15.57
CA PHE A 253 -18.67 -16.29 15.88
C PHE A 253 -19.26 -14.89 16.04
N ALA A 254 -20.09 -14.44 15.11
CA ALA A 254 -20.66 -13.10 15.17
C ALA A 254 -21.68 -12.96 16.30
N ASP A 255 -22.54 -13.96 16.51
CA ASP A 255 -23.64 -13.90 17.47
C ASP A 255 -23.17 -14.07 18.93
N ASN A 256 -22.09 -14.84 19.16
CA ASN A 256 -21.59 -15.17 20.51
C ASN A 256 -20.32 -14.40 20.90
N LEU A 257 -19.95 -13.33 20.18
CA LEU A 257 -18.71 -12.60 20.47
C LEU A 257 -18.76 -12.02 21.90
N PRO A 258 -17.82 -12.38 22.79
CA PRO A 258 -17.81 -11.91 24.18
C PRO A 258 -17.77 -10.39 24.28
N ASP A 259 -18.37 -9.83 25.35
CA ASP A 259 -18.42 -8.38 25.57
C ASP A 259 -17.02 -7.72 25.56
N GLU A 260 -16.01 -8.42 26.06
CA GLU A 260 -14.61 -7.96 26.09
C GLU A 260 -13.95 -7.91 24.70
N LEU A 261 -14.46 -8.69 23.75
CA LEU A 261 -13.99 -8.74 22.36
C LEU A 261 -14.87 -7.90 21.42
N LYS A 262 -15.93 -7.24 21.92
CA LYS A 262 -16.74 -6.36 21.09
C LYS A 262 -15.89 -5.20 20.58
N GLY A 263 -15.92 -4.98 19.27
CA GLY A 263 -15.13 -3.95 18.59
C GLY A 263 -13.72 -4.40 18.20
N SER A 264 -13.31 -5.63 18.52
CA SER A 264 -12.04 -6.20 18.02
C SER A 264 -12.15 -6.79 16.61
N VAL A 265 -13.35 -6.77 16.03
CA VAL A 265 -13.62 -7.15 14.65
C VAL A 265 -14.54 -6.10 14.04
N GLU A 266 -14.08 -5.51 12.95
CA GLU A 266 -14.88 -4.65 12.09
C GLU A 266 -15.51 -5.51 10.99
N HIS A 267 -16.74 -5.96 11.25
CA HIS A 267 -17.47 -6.84 10.32
C HIS A 267 -17.78 -6.15 8.99
N PHE A 268 -17.70 -6.90 7.90
CA PHE A 268 -18.05 -6.38 6.58
C PHE A 268 -19.56 -6.18 6.46
N VAL A 269 -19.97 -4.93 6.31
CA VAL A 269 -21.36 -4.53 6.09
C VAL A 269 -21.41 -3.63 4.86
N GLN A 270 -22.25 -3.99 3.89
CA GLN A 270 -22.31 -3.34 2.57
C GLN A 270 -22.46 -1.81 2.65
N GLU A 271 -23.26 -1.33 3.59
CA GLU A 271 -23.59 0.09 3.76
C GLU A 271 -22.67 0.82 4.75
N SER A 272 -21.72 0.11 5.36
CA SER A 272 -20.79 0.67 6.35
C SER A 272 -19.38 0.77 5.80
N TYR A 273 -18.69 1.86 6.13
CA TYR A 273 -17.27 2.01 5.84
C TYR A 273 -16.42 1.17 6.79
N THR A 274 -15.37 0.53 6.28
CA THR A 274 -14.42 -0.26 7.09
C THR A 274 -13.15 0.58 7.30
N ALA A 275 -12.99 1.13 8.51
CA ALA A 275 -11.87 2.00 8.92
C ALA A 275 -10.50 1.35 8.75
N SER A 276 -10.42 0.05 9.07
CA SER A 276 -9.20 -0.75 8.96
C SER A 276 -8.83 -1.16 7.52
N ALA A 277 -9.73 -0.94 6.56
CA ALA A 277 -9.51 -1.26 5.16
C ALA A 277 -9.06 -0.04 4.35
N SER A 278 -8.35 -0.29 3.24
CA SER A 278 -7.91 0.79 2.35
C SER A 278 -9.10 1.45 1.62
N LEU A 279 -8.88 2.62 1.03
CA LEU A 279 -9.89 3.24 0.16
C LEU A 279 -10.27 2.32 -1.00
N GLN A 280 -9.28 1.65 -1.60
CA GLN A 280 -9.50 0.67 -2.67
C GLN A 280 -10.36 -0.50 -2.19
N ASP A 281 -10.05 -1.10 -1.04
CA ASP A 281 -10.83 -2.22 -0.49
C ASP A 281 -12.25 -1.77 -0.13
N ASN A 282 -12.42 -0.54 0.35
CA ASN A 282 -13.72 0.05 0.61
C ASN A 282 -14.52 0.28 -0.69
N ILE A 283 -13.90 0.71 -1.79
CA ILE A 283 -14.58 0.86 -3.08
C ILE A 283 -14.94 -0.53 -3.67
N LEU A 284 -13.99 -1.46 -3.63
CA LEU A 284 -14.11 -2.81 -4.19
C LEU A 284 -15.17 -3.65 -3.45
N PHE A 285 -15.14 -3.60 -2.11
CA PHE A 285 -15.97 -4.39 -1.19
C PHE A 285 -16.06 -5.88 -1.57
N GLY A 286 -14.90 -6.50 -1.78
CA GLY A 286 -14.79 -7.90 -2.19
C GLY A 286 -13.35 -8.36 -2.31
N LYS A 287 -13.16 -9.53 -2.91
CA LYS A 287 -11.83 -10.09 -3.23
C LYS A 287 -11.64 -10.21 -4.72
N MET A 288 -10.41 -9.94 -5.17
CA MET A 288 -10.00 -10.21 -6.55
C MET A 288 -10.04 -11.71 -6.82
N ALA A 289 -10.63 -12.10 -7.95
CA ALA A 289 -10.70 -13.48 -8.37
C ALA A 289 -9.35 -13.98 -8.89
N TYR A 290 -8.94 -15.18 -8.46
CA TYR A 290 -7.70 -15.80 -8.95
C TYR A 290 -7.87 -16.41 -10.36
N GLY A 291 -6.79 -16.38 -11.14
CA GLY A 291 -6.75 -17.08 -12.44
C GLY A 291 -7.20 -16.24 -13.63
N HIS A 292 -7.48 -14.95 -13.45
CA HIS A 292 -7.84 -14.03 -14.52
C HIS A 292 -6.62 -13.19 -14.95
N ALA A 293 -6.13 -13.43 -16.16
CA ALA A 293 -5.10 -12.59 -16.75
C ALA A 293 -5.62 -11.15 -16.90
N ARG A 294 -4.84 -10.16 -16.48
CA ARG A 294 -5.20 -8.72 -16.47
C ARG A 294 -6.37 -8.33 -15.56
N GLY A 295 -6.85 -9.22 -14.69
CA GLY A 295 -7.96 -8.90 -13.76
C GLY A 295 -7.68 -7.66 -12.91
N THR A 296 -6.46 -7.55 -12.36
CA THR A 296 -6.03 -6.37 -11.58
C THR A 296 -6.05 -5.07 -12.37
N GLU A 297 -5.63 -5.10 -13.64
CA GLU A 297 -5.61 -3.93 -14.52
C GLU A 297 -7.04 -3.49 -14.86
N GLN A 298 -7.90 -4.44 -15.22
CA GLN A 298 -9.30 -4.16 -15.57
C GLN A 298 -10.10 -3.63 -14.38
N VAL A 299 -9.93 -4.25 -13.20
CA VAL A 299 -10.57 -3.75 -11.97
C VAL A 299 -10.01 -2.40 -11.56
N GLY A 300 -8.70 -2.19 -11.68
CA GLY A 300 -8.07 -0.89 -11.43
C GLY A 300 -8.63 0.21 -12.34
N ALA A 301 -8.79 -0.08 -13.64
CA ALA A 301 -9.41 0.84 -14.59
C ALA A 301 -10.88 1.14 -14.23
N ALA A 302 -11.64 0.11 -13.85
CA ALA A 302 -13.02 0.27 -13.42
C ALA A 302 -13.15 1.12 -12.13
N ILE A 303 -12.21 0.99 -11.18
CA ILE A 303 -12.13 1.87 -10.00
C ILE A 303 -11.78 3.29 -10.44
N ALA A 304 -10.78 3.47 -11.32
CA ALA A 304 -10.38 4.78 -11.80
C ALA A 304 -11.52 5.52 -12.54
N ASP A 305 -12.34 4.80 -13.31
CA ASP A 305 -13.54 5.34 -13.94
C ASP A 305 -14.55 5.87 -12.92
N VAL A 306 -14.81 5.10 -11.84
CA VAL A 306 -15.73 5.50 -10.76
C VAL A 306 -15.19 6.71 -10.03
N VAL A 307 -13.89 6.69 -9.69
CA VAL A 307 -13.20 7.81 -9.04
C VAL A 307 -13.28 9.07 -9.91
N THR A 308 -13.11 8.95 -11.22
CA THR A 308 -13.22 10.07 -12.16
C THR A 308 -14.65 10.58 -12.26
N MET A 309 -15.62 9.68 -12.37
CA MET A 309 -17.05 10.01 -12.45
C MET A 309 -17.54 10.80 -11.22
N LEU A 310 -17.01 10.46 -10.05
CA LEU A 310 -17.39 11.08 -8.77
C LEU A 310 -16.42 12.19 -8.33
N GLU A 311 -15.46 12.58 -9.18
CA GLU A 311 -14.47 13.62 -8.91
C GLU A 311 -13.70 13.38 -7.58
N LEU A 312 -13.35 12.12 -7.30
CA LEU A 312 -12.68 11.70 -6.05
C LEU A 312 -11.16 11.70 -6.12
N ARG A 313 -10.61 12.02 -7.29
CA ARG A 313 -9.18 11.84 -7.56
C ARG A 313 -8.31 12.65 -6.60
N ASP A 314 -8.66 13.91 -6.38
CA ASP A 314 -7.89 14.80 -5.52
C ASP A 314 -8.02 14.42 -4.05
N ASP A 315 -9.21 14.03 -3.60
CA ASP A 315 -9.40 13.52 -2.23
C ASP A 315 -8.54 12.28 -1.94
N ILE A 316 -8.45 11.36 -2.91
CA ILE A 316 -7.62 10.16 -2.80
C ILE A 316 -6.13 10.54 -2.78
N ILE A 317 -5.71 11.48 -3.63
CA ILE A 317 -4.33 11.95 -3.64
C ILE A 317 -3.98 12.62 -2.30
N GLU A 318 -4.88 13.42 -1.72
CA GLU A 318 -4.66 14.00 -0.40
C GLU A 318 -4.45 12.93 0.68
N VAL A 319 -5.19 11.82 0.62
CA VAL A 319 -4.92 10.66 1.49
C VAL A 319 -3.54 10.05 1.20
N GLY A 320 -3.12 10.02 -0.06
CA GLY A 320 -1.79 9.57 -0.47
C GLY A 320 -0.64 10.45 0.04
N LEU A 321 -0.87 11.75 0.25
CA LEU A 321 0.12 12.67 0.82
C LEU A 321 0.47 12.31 2.27
N ASP A 322 -0.46 11.68 3.01
CA ASP A 322 -0.27 11.22 4.39
C ASP A 322 0.43 9.85 4.46
N TYR A 323 0.80 9.25 3.33
CA TYR A 323 1.41 7.93 3.29
C TYR A 323 2.74 7.89 4.07
N GLN A 324 2.87 6.94 4.99
CA GLN A 324 4.10 6.78 5.77
C GLN A 324 5.23 6.16 4.93
N VAL A 325 6.15 7.03 4.46
CA VAL A 325 7.31 6.73 3.62
C VAL A 325 8.50 6.05 4.34
N GLY A 326 8.47 5.97 5.67
CA GLY A 326 9.55 5.44 6.52
C GLY A 326 10.75 6.39 6.63
N VAL A 327 11.72 6.02 7.48
CA VAL A 327 12.96 6.81 7.68
C VAL A 327 13.68 6.98 6.34
N GLY A 328 13.95 8.22 5.95
CA GLY A 328 14.63 8.55 4.70
C GLY A 328 13.87 8.18 3.41
N GLY A 329 12.56 7.87 3.50
CA GLY A 329 11.78 7.40 2.34
C GLY A 329 12.04 5.93 1.98
N GLY A 330 12.42 5.09 2.94
CA GLY A 330 12.74 3.67 2.70
C GLY A 330 11.61 2.83 2.10
N ARG A 331 10.34 3.26 2.22
CA ARG A 331 9.18 2.58 1.63
C ARG A 331 8.82 3.06 0.22
N LEU A 332 9.48 4.11 -0.27
CA LEU A 332 9.33 4.58 -1.65
C LEU A 332 10.29 3.84 -2.58
N SER A 333 9.91 3.69 -3.85
CA SER A 333 10.83 3.22 -4.88
C SER A 333 11.96 4.24 -5.11
N SER A 334 13.06 3.81 -5.72
CA SER A 334 14.16 4.74 -6.06
C SER A 334 13.67 5.89 -6.95
N VAL A 335 12.82 5.57 -7.92
CA VAL A 335 12.20 6.52 -8.86
C VAL A 335 11.31 7.52 -8.11
N GLN A 336 10.44 7.04 -7.21
CA GLN A 336 9.56 7.88 -6.40
C GLN A 336 10.36 8.81 -5.49
N ARG A 337 11.42 8.32 -4.82
CA ARG A 337 12.30 9.16 -4.00
C ARG A 337 12.95 10.27 -4.82
N GLN A 338 13.38 9.97 -6.05
CA GLN A 338 14.02 10.93 -6.94
C GLN A 338 13.02 12.02 -7.39
N LYS A 339 11.84 11.61 -7.86
CA LYS A 339 10.73 12.53 -8.20
C LYS A 339 10.32 13.39 -6.98
N LEU A 340 10.24 12.80 -5.78
CA LEU A 340 9.92 13.53 -4.56
C LEU A 340 11.03 14.53 -4.17
N GLY A 341 12.30 14.16 -4.35
CA GLY A 341 13.42 15.08 -4.17
C GLY A 341 13.31 16.30 -5.09
N LEU A 342 12.92 16.07 -6.34
CA LEU A 342 12.65 17.13 -7.32
C LEU A 342 11.46 17.99 -6.91
N ALA A 343 10.32 17.38 -6.52
CA ALA A 343 9.14 18.09 -6.04
C ALA A 343 9.48 19.02 -4.86
N ARG A 344 10.28 18.54 -3.91
CA ARG A 344 10.75 19.31 -2.75
C ARG A 344 11.67 20.48 -3.11
N ALA A 345 12.40 20.39 -4.22
CA ALA A 345 13.19 21.51 -4.73
C ALA A 345 12.30 22.55 -5.42
N VAL A 346 11.34 22.08 -6.22
CA VAL A 346 10.43 22.91 -7.03
C VAL A 346 9.42 23.68 -6.17
N ILE A 347 8.88 23.05 -5.12
CA ILE A 347 7.86 23.68 -4.27
C ILE A 347 8.35 24.96 -3.58
N LYS A 348 9.67 25.10 -3.40
CA LYS A 348 10.32 26.27 -2.78
C LYS A 348 10.50 27.46 -3.72
N LYS A 349 10.20 27.29 -5.02
CA LYS A 349 10.40 28.32 -6.07
C LYS A 349 11.75 29.05 -5.93
N PRO A 350 12.90 28.36 -6.06
CA PRO A 350 14.22 29.00 -5.98
C PRO A 350 14.50 29.93 -7.17
N ASP A 351 15.32 30.95 -6.99
CA ASP A 351 15.79 31.81 -8.09
C ASP A 351 16.77 31.08 -9.03
N VAL A 352 17.52 30.13 -8.46
CA VAL A 352 18.43 29.24 -9.19
C VAL A 352 18.19 27.79 -8.76
N LEU A 353 17.77 26.95 -9.69
CA LEU A 353 17.57 25.53 -9.51
C LEU A 353 18.79 24.77 -10.07
N ILE A 354 19.51 24.04 -9.21
CA ILE A 354 20.65 23.22 -9.60
C ILE A 354 20.26 21.74 -9.49
N LEU A 355 20.28 21.05 -10.62
CA LEU A 355 19.91 19.64 -10.74
C LEU A 355 21.13 18.85 -11.17
N ASN A 356 21.68 18.07 -10.24
CA ASN A 356 22.72 17.10 -10.57
C ASN A 356 22.10 15.73 -10.75
N GLU A 357 22.13 15.21 -11.97
CA GLU A 357 21.74 13.83 -12.22
C GLU A 357 20.29 13.50 -11.75
N ALA A 358 19.43 14.53 -11.69
CA ALA A 358 18.18 14.50 -10.92
C ALA A 358 17.09 13.59 -11.49
N THR A 359 17.29 13.01 -12.67
CA THR A 359 16.32 12.12 -13.33
C THR A 359 16.95 10.78 -13.77
N ALA A 360 18.14 10.43 -13.27
CA ALA A 360 18.92 9.24 -13.62
C ALA A 360 18.12 7.94 -13.71
N THR A 361 17.24 7.71 -12.73
CA THR A 361 16.54 6.43 -12.55
C THR A 361 15.15 6.42 -13.21
N ILE A 362 14.77 7.53 -13.84
CA ILE A 362 13.46 7.75 -14.47
C ILE A 362 13.53 7.31 -15.94
N ASP A 363 12.47 6.71 -16.47
CA ASP A 363 12.40 6.32 -17.88
C ASP A 363 12.46 7.53 -18.82
N GLY A 364 12.92 7.31 -20.06
CA GLY A 364 13.18 8.38 -21.01
C GLY A 364 11.96 9.23 -21.39
N ALA A 365 10.75 8.65 -21.39
CA ALA A 365 9.54 9.41 -21.72
C ALA A 365 9.17 10.35 -20.57
N SER A 366 9.22 9.86 -19.34
CA SER A 366 8.97 10.67 -18.14
C SER A 366 10.06 11.72 -17.92
N GLN A 367 11.33 11.40 -18.19
CA GLN A 367 12.43 12.37 -18.18
C GLN A 367 12.14 13.59 -19.06
N GLY A 368 11.74 13.36 -20.31
CA GLY A 368 11.42 14.44 -21.24
C GLY A 368 10.24 15.29 -20.81
N ARG A 369 9.18 14.66 -20.26
CA ARG A 369 8.02 15.39 -19.69
C ARG A 369 8.45 16.28 -18.52
N ILE A 370 9.17 15.72 -17.55
CA ILE A 370 9.65 16.44 -16.37
C ILE A 370 10.55 17.61 -16.78
N LEU A 371 11.51 17.37 -17.69
CA LEU A 371 12.41 18.42 -18.20
C LEU A 371 11.60 19.60 -18.76
N LYS A 372 10.69 19.32 -19.69
CA LYS A 372 9.86 20.34 -20.32
C LYS A 372 9.02 21.11 -19.28
N ASN A 373 8.39 20.40 -18.36
CA ASN A 373 7.56 20.99 -17.31
C ASN A 373 8.38 21.91 -16.40
N LEU A 374 9.58 21.48 -16.00
CA LEU A 374 10.45 22.29 -15.14
C LEU A 374 11.03 23.50 -15.85
N LEU A 375 11.47 23.38 -17.11
CA LEU A 375 11.95 24.53 -17.86
C LEU A 375 10.84 25.57 -18.06
N SER A 376 9.59 25.13 -18.26
CA SER A 376 8.43 26.02 -18.33
C SER A 376 8.10 26.69 -16.98
N GLU A 377 8.19 25.95 -15.87
CA GLU A 377 7.93 26.47 -14.53
C GLU A 377 9.00 27.51 -14.11
N PHE A 378 10.21 27.40 -14.63
CA PHE A 378 11.36 28.23 -14.31
C PHE A 378 11.81 29.13 -15.49
N GLU A 379 10.91 29.47 -16.42
CA GLU A 379 11.23 30.27 -17.62
C GLU A 379 11.87 31.62 -17.29
N ASP A 380 11.51 32.22 -16.14
CA ASP A 380 12.05 33.51 -15.66
C ASP A 380 13.22 33.37 -14.66
N ARG A 381 13.74 32.16 -14.46
CA ARG A 381 14.70 31.79 -13.40
C ARG A 381 15.89 31.01 -13.94
N GLY A 382 16.94 30.89 -13.14
CA GLY A 382 18.13 30.13 -13.52
C GLY A 382 17.93 28.63 -13.32
N VAL A 383 18.15 27.82 -14.35
CA VAL A 383 18.23 26.36 -14.24
C VAL A 383 19.60 25.89 -14.69
N ILE A 384 20.31 25.19 -13.81
CA ILE A 384 21.58 24.52 -14.12
C ILE A 384 21.34 23.02 -13.99
N TRP A 385 21.46 22.29 -15.09
CA TRP A 385 21.17 20.86 -15.11
C TRP A 385 22.34 20.05 -15.66
N VAL A 386 22.86 19.14 -14.85
CA VAL A 386 23.77 18.07 -15.29
C VAL A 386 22.92 16.92 -15.83
N VAL A 387 22.78 16.85 -17.15
CA VAL A 387 21.92 15.87 -17.82
C VAL A 387 22.59 14.50 -17.90
N HIS A 388 21.80 13.43 -17.75
CA HIS A 388 22.24 12.05 -17.96
C HIS A 388 22.31 11.63 -19.42
N ARG A 389 21.57 12.36 -20.26
CA ARG A 389 21.46 12.15 -21.69
C ARG A 389 21.76 13.49 -22.36
N ALA A 390 22.91 13.60 -23.00
CA ALA A 390 23.35 14.72 -23.82
C ALA A 390 22.31 15.11 -24.87
N ALA A 391 21.49 14.17 -25.38
CA ALA A 391 20.38 14.53 -26.27
C ALA A 391 19.36 15.51 -25.64
N LEU A 392 19.26 15.56 -24.31
CA LEU A 392 18.41 16.52 -23.60
C LEU A 392 18.99 17.95 -23.61
N ALA A 393 20.26 18.13 -23.99
CA ALA A 393 20.91 19.43 -24.05
C ALA A 393 20.24 20.38 -25.06
N GLU A 394 19.52 19.85 -26.06
CA GLU A 394 18.72 20.62 -27.03
C GLU A 394 17.70 21.56 -26.35
N SER A 395 17.23 21.23 -25.15
CA SER A 395 16.22 22.02 -24.44
C SER A 395 16.79 23.22 -23.67
N PHE A 396 18.10 23.47 -23.71
CA PHE A 396 18.76 24.51 -22.92
C PHE A 396 19.33 25.63 -23.77
N ASP A 397 19.26 26.86 -23.25
CA ASP A 397 19.78 28.07 -23.93
C ASP A 397 21.30 28.04 -24.09
N GLN A 398 22.01 27.41 -23.14
CA GLN A 398 23.46 27.34 -23.10
C GLN A 398 23.92 25.96 -22.61
N ILE A 399 24.90 25.41 -23.32
CA ILE A 399 25.47 24.08 -23.05
C ILE A 399 26.95 24.25 -22.71
N LEU A 400 27.38 23.55 -21.66
CA LEU A 400 28.78 23.44 -21.25
C LEU A 400 29.20 21.97 -21.28
N VAL A 401 30.17 21.63 -22.14
CA VAL A 401 30.71 20.27 -22.20
C VAL A 401 31.99 20.21 -21.37
N LEU A 402 32.04 19.31 -20.40
CA LEU A 402 33.19 19.12 -19.52
C LEU A 402 33.97 17.87 -19.89
N GLN A 403 35.29 18.00 -20.00
CA GLN A 403 36.22 16.88 -20.17
C GLN A 403 37.39 17.05 -19.20
N ALA A 404 37.69 16.01 -18.41
CA ALA A 404 38.78 16.01 -17.42
C ALA A 404 38.74 17.25 -16.48
N GLY A 405 37.54 17.66 -16.06
CA GLY A 405 37.33 18.79 -15.14
C GLY A 405 37.51 20.18 -15.77
N ARG A 406 37.53 20.29 -17.10
CA ARG A 406 37.61 21.57 -17.83
C ARG A 406 36.47 21.68 -18.82
N VAL A 407 35.95 22.90 -19.01
CA VAL A 407 35.02 23.21 -20.11
C VAL A 407 35.79 23.15 -21.42
N VAL A 408 35.40 22.24 -22.31
CA VAL A 408 36.00 22.07 -23.64
C VAL A 408 35.14 22.69 -24.75
N GLU A 409 33.83 22.77 -24.54
CA GLU A 409 32.89 23.45 -25.44
C GLU A 409 31.86 24.25 -24.63
N GLU A 410 31.45 25.39 -25.19
CA GLU A 410 30.45 26.30 -24.62
C GLU A 410 29.67 26.98 -25.77
N GLY A 411 28.35 26.93 -25.75
CA GLY A 411 27.52 27.53 -26.80
C GLY A 411 26.06 27.05 -26.78
N THR A 412 25.30 27.44 -27.81
CA THR A 412 23.95 26.93 -28.04
C THR A 412 24.00 25.52 -28.62
N TYR A 413 22.87 24.80 -28.60
CA TYR A 413 22.77 23.48 -29.20
C TYR A 413 23.15 23.48 -30.68
N GLU A 414 22.67 24.46 -31.46
CA GLU A 414 22.98 24.54 -32.90
C GLU A 414 24.45 24.80 -33.18
N ALA A 415 25.13 25.55 -32.29
CA ALA A 415 26.55 25.85 -32.43
C ALA A 415 27.43 24.62 -32.11
N LEU A 416 26.99 23.78 -31.17
CA LEU A 416 27.76 22.63 -30.68
C LEU A 416 27.37 21.31 -31.35
N SER A 417 26.16 21.16 -31.91
CA SER A 417 25.70 19.94 -32.58
C SER A 417 26.26 19.80 -34.01
N ILE A 418 27.59 19.86 -34.12
CA ILE A 418 28.34 19.70 -35.37
C ILE A 418 29.16 18.41 -35.36
N GLU A 419 29.39 17.82 -36.53
CA GLU A 419 30.17 16.58 -36.68
C GLU A 419 31.57 16.72 -36.05
N GLY A 420 31.92 15.81 -35.14
CA GLY A 420 33.22 15.78 -34.45
C GLY A 420 33.36 16.72 -33.24
N SER A 421 32.29 17.40 -32.81
CA SER A 421 32.24 18.10 -31.52
C SER A 421 32.19 17.14 -30.34
N ALA A 422 32.65 17.61 -29.18
CA ALA A 422 32.57 16.87 -27.92
C ALA A 422 31.11 16.60 -27.52
N LEU A 423 30.18 17.53 -27.78
CA LEU A 423 28.75 17.29 -27.59
C LEU A 423 28.24 16.13 -28.46
N THR A 424 28.57 16.11 -29.75
CA THR A 424 28.13 15.04 -30.66
C THR A 424 28.76 13.69 -30.32
N GLU A 425 30.02 13.68 -29.84
CA GLU A 425 30.65 12.46 -29.33
C GLU A 425 29.90 11.88 -28.12
N LEU A 426 29.46 12.73 -27.17
CA LEU A 426 28.65 12.29 -26.03
C LEU A 426 27.28 11.74 -26.47
N MET A 427 26.60 12.43 -27.39
CA MET A 427 25.31 11.97 -27.92
C MET A 427 25.42 10.61 -28.64
N ASN A 428 26.54 10.35 -29.32
CA ASN A 428 26.78 9.07 -29.99
C ASN A 428 27.18 7.94 -29.04
N ALA A 429 27.58 8.27 -27.81
CA ALA A 429 28.03 7.30 -26.80
C ALA A 429 26.89 6.80 -25.90
N GLU A 430 25.73 7.46 -25.92
CA GLU A 430 24.46 6.98 -25.36
C GLU A 430 23.87 5.83 -26.16
#